data_AF-A0A7C1R6S4-F1
#
_entry.id   AF-A0A7C1R6S4-F1
#
_cell.length_a   1.000
_cell.length_b   1.000
_cell.length_c   1.000
_cell.angle_alpha   90.00
_cell.angle_beta   90.00
_cell.angle_gamma   90.00
#
_symmetry.space_group_name_H-M   'P 1'
#
loop_
_entity.id
_entity.type
_entity.pdbx_description
1 polymer ?
#
loop_
_entity_poly.entity_id
_entity_poly.type
_entity_poly.pdbx_seq_one_letter_code
_entity_poly.pdbx_strand_id
1 'polypeptide(L)'
;MNKEKCIGCHQCIVACPFGAIEYIKELKATKCDLCGGSPVCVNFCFYDCLKFKELSDDAKQKRSTKLKALTAKFCREISKHEPHRRRMMFSLDL
;
A
#
# COMPACT_ATOMS: atom_id res chain seq x y z
N MET A 1 -5.61 -5.68 -7.58
CA MET A 1 -6.80 -5.84 -6.71
C MET A 1 -7.87 -6.50 -7.56
N ASN A 2 -8.57 -7.52 -7.07
CA ASN A 2 -9.66 -8.12 -7.82
C ASN A 2 -10.95 -7.33 -7.53
N LYS A 3 -11.51 -6.68 -8.55
CA LYS A 3 -12.71 -5.84 -8.42
C LYS A 3 -13.94 -6.68 -8.12
N GLU A 4 -14.10 -7.86 -8.71
CA GLU A 4 -15.27 -8.71 -8.47
C GLU A 4 -15.35 -9.14 -6.99
N LYS A 5 -14.22 -9.54 -6.41
CA LYS A 5 -14.13 -10.01 -5.01
C LYS A 5 -14.13 -8.89 -3.97
N CYS A 6 -13.92 -7.63 -4.35
CA CYS A 6 -13.86 -6.54 -3.40
C CYS A 6 -15.28 -6.17 -2.90
N ILE A 7 -15.46 -6.13 -1.59
CA ILE A 7 -16.75 -5.87 -0.92
C ILE A 7 -16.85 -4.45 -0.32
N GLY A 8 -15.87 -3.58 -0.56
CA GLY A 8 -15.92 -2.20 -0.03
C GLY A 8 -15.71 -2.09 1.49
N CYS A 9 -15.03 -3.04 2.13
CA CYS A 9 -14.78 -2.99 3.58
C CYS A 9 -13.75 -1.93 4.05
N HIS A 10 -13.08 -1.24 3.13
CA HIS A 10 -12.06 -0.21 3.37
C HIS A 10 -10.82 -0.66 4.15
N GLN A 11 -10.72 -1.94 4.50
CA GLN A 11 -9.64 -2.45 5.34
C GLN A 11 -8.25 -2.31 4.72
N CYS A 12 -8.16 -2.46 3.40
CA CYS A 12 -6.93 -2.25 2.67
C CYS A 12 -6.40 -0.81 2.77
N ILE A 13 -7.29 0.19 2.80
CA ILE A 13 -6.94 1.61 2.94
C ILE A 13 -6.28 1.85 4.30
N VAL A 14 -6.91 1.36 5.37
CA VAL A 14 -6.39 1.48 6.74
C VAL A 14 -5.09 0.70 6.90
N ALA A 15 -4.96 -0.46 6.25
CA ALA A 15 -3.76 -1.29 6.36
C ALA A 15 -2.55 -0.75 5.59
N CYS A 16 -2.74 0.15 4.62
CA CYS A 16 -1.65 0.67 3.80
C CYS A 16 -0.93 1.83 4.52
N PRO A 17 0.32 1.67 5.00
CA PRO A 17 1.02 2.74 5.71
C PRO A 17 1.45 3.90 4.80
N PHE A 18 1.29 3.76 3.48
CA PHE A 18 1.65 4.79 2.49
C PHE A 18 0.44 5.61 2.01
N GLY A 19 -0.79 5.22 2.38
CA GLY A 19 -1.99 5.84 1.83
C GLY A 19 -2.14 5.67 0.31
N ALA A 20 -1.54 4.63 -0.28
CA ALA A 20 -1.48 4.43 -1.73
C ALA A 20 -2.72 3.74 -2.34
N ILE A 21 -3.82 3.65 -1.58
CA ILE A 21 -5.06 2.99 -2.00
C ILE A 21 -6.17 4.02 -1.97
N GLU A 22 -6.81 4.19 -3.12
CA GLU A 22 -7.91 5.13 -3.31
C GLU A 22 -9.25 4.39 -3.36
N TYR A 23 -10.30 5.10 -2.94
CA TYR A 23 -11.68 4.66 -3.04
C TYR A 23 -12.48 5.74 -3.74
N ILE A 24 -13.01 5.44 -4.92
CA ILE A 24 -13.81 6.37 -5.72
C ILE A 24 -15.25 5.84 -5.64
N LYS A 25 -16.26 6.68 -5.43
CA LYS A 25 -17.61 6.19 -5.07
C LYS A 25 -18.21 5.19 -6.07
N GLU A 26 -17.89 5.32 -7.36
CA GLU A 26 -18.29 4.37 -8.41
C GLU A 26 -17.32 3.18 -8.59
N LEU A 27 -16.11 3.25 -8.01
CA LEU A 27 -15.07 2.24 -8.15
C LEU A 27 -14.67 1.65 -6.79
N LYS A 28 -14.66 0.32 -6.74
CA LYS A 28 -14.07 -0.41 -5.61
C LYS A 28 -12.61 0.01 -5.39
N ALA A 29 -12.10 -0.25 -4.18
CA ALA A 29 -10.74 0.10 -3.78
C ALA A 29 -9.72 -0.22 -4.89
N THR A 30 -8.91 0.77 -5.25
CA THR A 30 -7.99 0.72 -6.39
C THR A 30 -6.59 1.12 -5.94
N LYS A 31 -5.58 0.49 -6.53
CA LYS A 31 -4.16 0.81 -6.38
C LYS A 31 -3.49 0.73 -7.75
N CYS A 32 -2.34 1.37 -7.90
CA CYS A 32 -1.49 1.20 -9.08
C CYS A 32 -1.22 -0.29 -9.36
N ASP A 33 -1.50 -0.71 -10.59
CA ASP A 33 -1.31 -2.08 -11.10
C ASP A 33 -0.06 -2.19 -11.99
N LEU A 34 0.76 -1.14 -12.01
CA LEU A 34 1.94 -1.00 -12.88
C LEU A 34 1.60 -1.05 -14.37
N CYS A 35 0.35 -0.75 -14.75
CA CYS A 35 -0.14 -0.77 -16.13
C CYS A 35 0.22 -2.07 -16.86
N GLY A 36 0.10 -3.21 -16.18
CA GLY A 36 0.43 -4.53 -16.75
C GLY A 36 1.92 -4.74 -17.08
N GLY A 37 2.81 -3.95 -16.47
CA GLY A 37 4.26 -4.02 -16.70
C GLY A 37 4.81 -2.97 -17.67
N SER A 38 3.96 -2.09 -18.21
CA SER A 38 4.37 -0.94 -19.03
C SER A 38 3.81 0.37 -18.44
N PRO A 39 4.44 0.93 -17.39
CA PRO A 39 3.89 2.08 -16.69
C PRO A 39 3.83 3.34 -17.58
N VAL A 40 2.62 3.81 -17.86
CA VAL A 40 2.39 5.01 -18.67
C VAL A 40 3.03 6.25 -18.03
N CYS A 41 3.04 6.32 -16.69
CA CYS A 41 3.68 7.40 -15.96
C CYS A 41 5.20 7.51 -16.19
N VAL A 42 5.88 6.39 -16.46
CA VAL A 42 7.30 6.37 -16.82
C VAL A 42 7.49 6.88 -18.24
N ASN A 43 6.66 6.41 -19.19
CA ASN A 43 6.72 6.84 -20.59
C ASN A 43 6.41 8.34 -20.77
N PHE A 44 5.52 8.88 -19.94
CA PHE A 44 5.15 10.30 -19.98
C PHE A 44 6.18 11.22 -19.31
N CYS A 45 7.13 10.67 -18.54
CA CYS A 45 8.08 11.49 -17.77
C CYS A 45 9.11 12.15 -18.70
N PHE A 46 8.81 13.36 -19.18
CA PHE A 46 9.68 14.14 -20.07
C PHE A 46 11.10 14.35 -19.51
N TYR A 47 11.20 14.61 -18.21
CA TYR A 47 12.48 14.83 -17.52
C TYR A 47 13.23 13.54 -17.18
N ASP A 48 12.71 12.37 -17.57
CA ASP A 48 13.37 11.08 -17.39
C ASP A 48 13.72 10.72 -15.93
N CYS A 49 12.97 11.29 -14.98
CA CYS A 49 13.17 11.11 -13.54
C CYS A 49 12.63 9.77 -13.02
N LEU A 50 11.74 9.14 -13.79
CA LEU A 50 11.13 7.85 -13.45
C LEU A 50 11.73 6.75 -14.29
N LYS A 51 12.04 5.61 -13.65
CA LYS A 51 12.56 4.41 -14.33
C LYS A 51 11.80 3.18 -13.85
N PHE A 52 11.35 2.35 -14.79
CA PHE A 52 10.81 1.03 -14.48
C PHE A 52 11.92 -0.01 -14.61
N LYS A 53 12.27 -0.66 -13.51
CA LYS A 53 13.34 -1.66 -13.44
C LYS A 53 12.95 -2.78 -12.48
N GLU A 54 13.38 -3.99 -12.79
CA GLU A 54 13.31 -5.08 -11.82
C GLU A 54 14.28 -4.84 -10.67
N LEU A 55 13.88 -5.26 -9.48
CA LEU A 55 14.72 -5.18 -8.30
C LEU A 55 15.59 -6.41 -8.18
N SER A 56 16.85 -6.22 -7.78
CA SER A 56 17.65 -7.32 -7.25
C SER A 56 17.04 -7.88 -5.97
N ASP A 57 17.39 -9.11 -5.63
CA ASP A 57 16.85 -9.77 -4.44
C ASP A 57 17.27 -9.05 -3.14
N ASP A 58 18.48 -8.50 -3.09
CA ASP A 58 18.93 -7.62 -1.99
C ASP A 58 18.04 -6.38 -1.85
N ALA A 59 17.65 -5.76 -2.97
CA ALA A 59 16.79 -4.58 -2.95
C ALA A 59 15.36 -4.93 -2.51
N LYS A 60 14.83 -6.10 -2.94
CA LYS A 60 13.54 -6.64 -2.45
C LYS A 60 13.60 -6.86 -0.94
N GLN A 61 14.67 -7.47 -0.43
CA GLN A 61 14.85 -7.75 0.99
C GLN A 61 14.91 -6.46 1.81
N LYS A 62 15.71 -5.48 1.39
CA LYS A 62 15.80 -4.16 2.03
C LYS A 62 14.44 -3.45 2.08
N ARG A 63 13.65 -3.50 0.99
CA ARG A 63 12.29 -2.94 0.97
C ARG A 63 11.36 -3.65 1.95
N SER A 64 11.41 -4.98 2.02
CA SER A 64 10.60 -5.78 2.95
C SER A 64 10.86 -5.41 4.41
N THR A 65 12.14 -5.30 4.81
CA THR A 65 12.52 -4.90 6.18
C THR A 65 12.05 -3.48 6.51
N LYS A 66 12.23 -2.52 5.59
CA LYS A 66 11.75 -1.15 5.78
C LYS A 66 10.22 -1.07 5.87
N LEU A 67 9.51 -1.87 5.07
CA LEU A 67 8.05 -1.92 5.10
C LEU A 67 7.55 -2.41 6.47
N LYS A 68 8.13 -3.48 7.00
CA LYS A 68 7.79 -3.99 8.36
C LYS A 68 7.99 -2.91 9.43
N ALA A 69 9.12 -2.22 9.39
CA ALA A 69 9.42 -1.14 10.33
C ALA A 69 8.43 0.03 10.21
N LEU A 70 8.09 0.42 8.99
CA LEU A 70 7.11 1.48 8.71
C LEU A 70 5.72 1.10 9.22
N THR A 71 5.24 -0.11 8.92
CA THR A 71 3.95 -0.61 9.39
C THR A 71 3.89 -0.63 10.92
N ALA A 72 4.95 -1.09 11.59
CA ALA A 72 5.00 -1.08 13.05
C ALA A 72 4.93 0.35 13.63
N LYS A 73 5.62 1.32 13.01
CA LYS A 73 5.52 2.74 13.41
C LYS A 73 4.11 3.29 13.20
N PHE A 74 3.51 3.02 12.04
CA PHE A 74 2.16 3.46 11.70
C PHE A 74 1.11 2.91 12.66
N CYS A 75 1.16 1.61 12.97
CA CYS A 75 0.28 0.99 13.97
C CYS A 75 0.41 1.65 15.35
N ARG A 76 1.64 1.97 15.77
CA ARG A 76 1.90 2.70 17.03
C ARG A 76 1.31 4.10 17.02
N GLU A 77 1.39 4.85 15.93
CA GLU A 77 0.80 6.19 15.86
C GLU A 77 -0.73 6.17 15.88
N ILE A 78 -1.37 5.29 15.09
CA ILE A 78 -2.83 5.10 15.16
C ILE A 78 -3.27 4.74 16.59
N SER A 79 -2.42 4.01 17.33
CA SER A 79 -2.69 3.64 18.72
C SER A 79 -2.95 4.80 19.66
N LYS A 80 -2.25 5.90 19.44
CA LYS A 80 -2.29 7.05 20.33
C LYS A 80 -3.52 7.91 20.08
N HIS A 81 -4.00 7.95 18.84
CA HIS A 81 -5.10 8.82 18.42
C HIS A 81 -6.48 8.16 18.46
N GLU A 82 -6.55 6.82 18.46
CA GLU A 82 -7.82 6.07 18.43
C GLU A 82 -7.95 5.11 19.63
N PRO A 83 -8.12 5.61 20.88
CA PRO A 83 -8.17 4.77 22.08
C PRO A 83 -9.43 3.89 22.16
N HIS A 84 -10.54 4.23 21.49
CA HIS A 84 -11.85 3.58 21.67
C HIS A 84 -12.19 2.44 20.70
N ARG A 85 -11.32 2.05 19.76
CA ARG A 85 -11.56 0.92 18.82
C ARG A 85 -10.57 -0.24 18.97
N ARG A 86 -9.92 -0.39 20.13
CA ARG A 86 -8.84 -1.37 20.34
C ARG A 86 -9.22 -2.60 21.14
N ARG A 87 -9.79 -3.58 20.43
CA ARG A 87 -9.43 -5.00 20.45
C ARG A 87 -10.00 -5.56 19.14
N MET A 88 -9.28 -6.46 18.45
CA MET A 88 -9.68 -7.12 17.19
C MET A 88 -9.42 -6.40 15.85
N MET A 89 -8.19 -6.02 15.49
CA MET A 89 -7.93 -6.06 14.04
C MET A 89 -6.50 -6.29 13.56
N PHE A 90 -5.48 -6.00 14.36
CA PHE A 90 -4.10 -6.32 13.95
C PHE A 90 -3.25 -6.59 15.19
N SER A 91 -3.52 -7.71 15.89
CA SER A 91 -2.48 -8.43 16.59
C SER A 91 -1.54 -8.96 15.51
N LEU A 92 -0.50 -8.18 15.18
CA LEU A 92 0.69 -8.70 14.51
C LEU A 92 1.45 -9.57 15.53
N ASP A 93 0.82 -10.67 15.92
CA ASP A 93 1.49 -11.81 16.54
C ASP A 93 1.74 -12.79 15.40
N LEU A 94 2.95 -12.67 14.85
CA LEU A 94 3.64 -13.68 14.04
C LEU A 94 4.72 -14.26 14.95
#